data_AF-A0A0E4CU38-F1
#
_entry.id   AF-A0A0E4CU38-F1
#
_cell.length_a   1.000
_cell.length_b   1.000
_cell.length_c   1.000
_cell.angle_alpha   90.00
_cell.angle_beta   90.00
_cell.angle_gamma   90.00
#
_symmetry.space_group_name_H-M   'P 1'
#
loop_
_entity.id
_entity.type
_entity.pdbx_description
1 polymer ?
#
loop_
_entity_poly.entity_id
_entity_poly.type
_entity_poly.pdbx_seq_one_letter_code
_entity_poly.pdbx_strand_id
1 'polypeptide(L)'
;MQRYLLTPPFLTINEENNFSDIWESFCLKLLKLNYRTDEIERRRPPEQGIDLYYKKNKTAFQCKSTLKGSKFNITNACSSLRGAIQLKNILPWSNYIICSNENLTGDQFTKLQSIHPDIDIYGKDYWIGLCQRFPEQVKANFRVLCEIPENRIYYDYLLQINGELDAIQEKLKGKPINVLFYYHGHDRIYNLKISKELNVSMLLLLVRRLFKLHEITKEHKGTVQIKPYFLINNNRFDEKTEHDLTMEELGLIDGSCITLGLDFLFQGNQITRSIMYLNKDLSPQLPDQKSIIKNVFVRFDSTI
;
A
#
# COMPACT_ATOMS: atom_id res chain seq x y z
N MET A 1 -19.64 -9.36 6.54
CA MET A 1 -19.56 -7.92 6.15
C MET A 1 -18.10 -7.63 5.79
N GLN A 2 -17.83 -7.09 4.61
CA GLN A 2 -16.45 -6.80 4.18
C GLN A 2 -15.86 -5.68 5.04
N ARG A 3 -14.65 -5.88 5.57
CA ARG A 3 -13.96 -4.87 6.39
C ARG A 3 -13.16 -3.95 5.49
N TYR A 4 -13.55 -2.68 5.42
CA TYR A 4 -12.83 -1.66 4.65
C TYR A 4 -11.73 -1.01 5.50
N LEU A 5 -10.48 -1.18 5.06
CA LEU A 5 -9.31 -0.57 5.69
C LEU A 5 -8.82 0.59 4.81
N LEU A 6 -9.08 1.82 5.25
CA LEU A 6 -8.81 3.06 4.51
C LEU A 6 -7.35 3.53 4.65
N THR A 7 -6.42 2.59 4.74
CA THR A 7 -4.99 2.86 4.91
C THR A 7 -4.18 1.92 4.02
N PRO A 8 -2.94 2.28 3.66
CA PRO A 8 -2.03 1.32 3.05
C PRO A 8 -1.76 0.17 4.03
N PRO A 9 -1.40 -1.02 3.53
CA PRO A 9 -1.36 -1.41 2.12
C PRO A 9 -2.72 -1.84 1.52
N PHE A 10 -3.84 -1.64 2.25
CA PHE A 10 -5.13 -2.19 1.88
C PHE A 10 -5.87 -1.36 0.83
N LEU A 11 -5.90 -0.04 1.02
CA LEU A 11 -6.47 0.89 0.05
C LEU A 11 -5.42 1.23 -1.02
N THR A 12 -5.79 1.11 -2.29
CA THR A 12 -4.94 1.37 -3.45
C THR A 12 -5.71 2.01 -4.62
N ILE A 13 -4.98 2.80 -5.40
CA ILE A 13 -5.38 3.35 -6.69
C ILE A 13 -4.15 3.20 -7.59
N ASN A 14 -4.28 2.45 -8.69
CA ASN A 14 -3.14 2.05 -9.53
C ASN A 14 -2.44 3.23 -10.20
N GLU A 15 -3.17 4.33 -10.41
CA GLU A 15 -2.68 5.54 -11.05
C GLU A 15 -1.88 6.45 -10.11
N GLU A 16 -1.93 6.22 -8.80
CA GLU A 16 -1.38 7.12 -7.78
C GLU A 16 -0.18 6.48 -7.06
N ASN A 17 0.85 7.29 -6.79
CA ASN A 17 2.15 6.78 -6.30
C ASN A 17 2.42 7.00 -4.80
N ASN A 18 1.61 7.82 -4.12
CA ASN A 18 1.71 8.02 -2.68
C ASN A 18 0.32 8.03 -2.03
N PHE A 19 0.30 7.82 -0.71
CA PHE A 19 -0.98 7.64 -0.02
C PHE A 19 -1.85 8.91 0.04
N SER A 20 -1.24 10.10 0.03
CA SER A 20 -2.02 11.35 -0.02
C SER A 20 -2.83 11.44 -1.30
N ASP A 21 -2.20 11.11 -2.43
CA ASP A 21 -2.85 11.09 -3.74
C ASP A 21 -3.87 9.95 -3.86
N ILE A 22 -3.54 8.75 -3.37
CA ILE A 22 -4.49 7.63 -3.30
C ILE A 22 -5.74 8.04 -2.50
N TRP A 23 -5.56 8.69 -1.36
CA TRP A 23 -6.67 9.12 -0.52
C TRP A 23 -7.54 10.16 -1.21
N GLU A 24 -6.93 11.19 -1.81
CA GLU A 24 -7.64 12.25 -2.53
C GLU A 24 -8.44 11.71 -3.72
N SER A 25 -7.84 10.85 -4.53
CA SER A 25 -8.51 10.20 -5.67
C SER A 25 -9.62 9.26 -5.21
N PHE A 26 -9.47 8.61 -4.05
CA PHE A 26 -10.53 7.78 -3.47
C PHE A 26 -11.71 8.62 -2.95
N CYS A 27 -11.42 9.73 -2.26
CA CYS A 27 -12.43 10.71 -1.85
C CYS A 27 -13.21 11.23 -3.06
N LEU A 28 -12.52 11.64 -4.13
CA LEU A 28 -13.13 12.12 -5.36
C LEU A 28 -14.13 11.11 -5.93
N LYS A 29 -13.70 9.86 -6.08
CA LYS A 29 -14.55 8.77 -6.58
C LYS A 29 -15.81 8.60 -5.72
N LEU A 30 -15.66 8.50 -4.40
CA LEU A 30 -16.78 8.28 -3.48
C LEU A 30 -17.73 9.49 -3.41
N LEU A 31 -17.20 10.71 -3.45
CA LEU A 31 -18.01 11.93 -3.48
C LEU A 31 -18.83 12.01 -4.77
N LYS A 32 -18.24 11.72 -5.93
CA LYS A 32 -18.97 11.66 -7.21
C LYS A 32 -20.11 10.65 -7.17
N LEU A 33 -19.87 9.46 -6.61
CA LEU A 33 -20.90 8.44 -6.41
C LEU A 33 -22.00 8.92 -5.44
N ASN A 34 -21.62 9.52 -4.32
CA ASN A 34 -22.57 9.98 -3.30
C ASN A 34 -23.47 11.11 -3.81
N TYR A 35 -22.89 12.10 -4.48
CA TYR A 35 -23.61 13.25 -5.05
C TYR A 35 -24.21 12.96 -6.43
N ARG A 36 -23.94 11.79 -7.02
CA ARG A 36 -24.40 11.37 -8.36
C ARG A 36 -24.06 12.41 -9.43
N THR A 37 -22.79 12.83 -9.46
CA THR A 37 -22.32 13.89 -10.35
C THR A 37 -20.87 13.65 -10.74
N ASP A 38 -20.49 14.15 -11.92
CA ASP A 38 -19.10 14.18 -12.38
C ASP A 38 -18.44 15.56 -12.22
N GLU A 39 -19.19 16.57 -11.77
CA GLU A 39 -18.76 17.97 -11.64
C GLU A 39 -17.81 18.24 -10.46
N ILE A 40 -17.53 17.23 -9.63
CA ILE A 40 -16.50 17.35 -8.59
C ILE A 40 -15.16 17.15 -9.28
N GLU A 41 -14.29 18.15 -9.18
CA GLU A 41 -12.99 18.15 -9.86
C GLU A 41 -11.85 18.18 -8.87
N ARG A 42 -10.78 17.47 -9.20
CA ARG A 42 -9.48 17.60 -8.53
C ARG A 42 -8.88 18.96 -8.86
N ARG A 43 -8.39 19.65 -7.85
CA ARG A 43 -7.67 20.92 -8.03
C ARG A 43 -6.18 20.67 -7.89
N ARG A 44 -5.39 21.58 -8.46
CA ARG A 44 -3.92 21.54 -8.37
C ARG A 44 -3.44 22.89 -7.87
N PRO A 45 -2.21 22.97 -7.31
CA PRO A 45 -1.59 24.25 -6.98
C PRO A 45 -1.73 25.26 -8.14
N PRO A 46 -1.99 26.55 -7.84
CA PRO A 46 -1.72 27.25 -6.58
C PRO A 46 -2.86 27.28 -5.55
N GLU A 47 -3.90 26.45 -5.69
CA GLU A 47 -5.09 26.51 -4.83
C GLU A 47 -4.83 25.91 -3.45
N GLN A 48 -4.28 26.74 -2.55
CA GLN A 48 -3.84 26.34 -1.23
C GLN A 48 -5.02 25.90 -0.36
N GLY A 49 -5.09 24.60 -0.08
CA GLY A 49 -6.02 24.01 0.90
C GLY A 49 -7.34 23.49 0.35
N ILE A 50 -7.63 23.65 -0.95
CA ILE A 50 -8.80 23.05 -1.60
C ILE A 50 -8.30 21.97 -2.55
N ASP A 51 -8.51 20.72 -2.19
CA ASP A 51 -8.03 19.57 -2.98
C ASP A 51 -9.08 19.15 -4.01
N LEU A 52 -10.37 19.15 -3.63
CA LEU A 52 -11.49 18.91 -4.54
C LEU A 52 -12.51 20.04 -4.48
N TYR A 53 -13.17 20.32 -5.60
CA TYR A 53 -14.19 21.37 -5.67
C TYR A 53 -15.43 20.93 -6.43
N TYR A 54 -16.59 21.11 -5.81
CA TYR A 54 -17.90 20.92 -6.43
C TYR A 54 -18.52 22.27 -6.77
N LYS A 55 -18.35 22.70 -8.02
CA LYS A 55 -18.70 24.04 -8.48
C LYS A 55 -20.18 24.39 -8.30
N LYS A 56 -21.09 23.52 -8.72
CA LYS A 56 -22.54 23.77 -8.65
C LYS A 56 -23.04 23.93 -7.21
N ASN A 57 -22.51 23.14 -6.28
CA ASN A 57 -22.87 23.23 -4.87
C ASN A 57 -21.96 24.17 -4.06
N LYS A 58 -21.01 24.84 -4.72
CA LYS A 58 -19.99 25.69 -4.08
C LYS A 58 -19.36 25.01 -2.86
N THR A 59 -18.99 23.73 -2.98
CA THR A 59 -18.43 22.96 -1.85
C THR A 59 -16.96 22.71 -2.10
N ALA A 60 -16.11 23.16 -1.18
CA ALA A 60 -14.69 22.89 -1.16
C ALA A 60 -14.39 21.70 -0.25
N PHE A 61 -13.54 20.80 -0.70
CA PHE A 61 -13.11 19.64 0.06
C PHE A 61 -11.59 19.66 0.23
N GLN A 62 -11.16 19.31 1.43
CA GLN A 62 -9.75 19.18 1.79
C GLN A 62 -9.47 17.74 2.22
N CYS A 63 -8.62 17.04 1.49
CA CYS A 63 -8.25 15.66 1.75
C CYS A 63 -7.03 15.60 2.67
N LYS A 64 -7.16 14.88 3.79
CA LYS A 64 -6.08 14.64 4.74
C LYS A 64 -5.97 13.15 5.05
N SER A 65 -4.86 12.55 4.62
CA SER A 65 -4.55 11.15 4.84
C SER A 65 -3.62 10.98 6.05
N THR A 66 -3.90 10.01 6.91
CA THR A 66 -3.05 9.59 8.03
C THR A 66 -2.61 8.15 7.81
N LEU A 67 -1.30 7.89 7.93
CA LEU A 67 -0.75 6.54 7.89
C LEU A 67 -1.05 5.81 9.21
N LYS A 68 -1.21 4.48 9.16
CA LYS A 68 -1.42 3.65 10.35
C LYS A 68 -0.33 3.93 11.39
N GLY A 69 -0.75 4.25 12.62
CA GLY A 69 0.17 4.57 13.74
C GLY A 69 0.66 6.02 13.77
N SER A 70 0.32 6.84 12.79
CA SER A 70 0.54 8.29 12.82
C SER A 70 -0.67 9.02 13.41
N LYS A 71 -0.49 10.28 13.84
CA LYS A 71 -1.59 11.13 14.30
C LYS A 71 -2.00 12.10 13.20
N PHE A 72 -3.30 12.39 13.12
CA PHE A 72 -3.82 13.46 12.25
C PHE A 72 -3.10 14.80 12.51
N ASN A 73 -2.54 15.39 11.46
CA ASN A 73 -1.79 16.64 11.55
C ASN A 73 -2.73 17.85 11.53
N ILE A 74 -3.28 18.16 12.70
CA ILE A 74 -4.21 19.28 12.91
C ILE A 74 -3.60 20.64 12.52
N THR A 75 -2.31 20.86 12.78
CA THR A 75 -1.64 22.12 12.46
C THR A 75 -1.63 22.38 10.95
N ASN A 76 -1.32 21.36 10.15
CA ASN A 76 -1.34 21.46 8.69
C ASN A 76 -2.78 21.67 8.18
N ALA A 77 -3.76 20.93 8.72
CA ALA A 77 -5.17 21.12 8.38
C ALA A 77 -5.64 22.56 8.63
N CYS A 78 -5.37 23.11 9.82
CA CYS A 78 -5.66 24.51 10.16
C CYS A 78 -4.96 25.51 9.22
N SER A 79 -3.67 25.29 8.89
CA SER A 79 -2.92 26.17 7.98
C SER A 79 -3.56 26.21 6.59
N SER A 80 -3.83 25.04 6.04
CA SER A 80 -4.49 24.88 4.74
C SER A 80 -5.89 25.50 4.71
N LEU A 81 -6.69 25.33 5.78
CA LEU A 81 -8.02 25.95 5.90
C LEU A 81 -7.93 27.49 5.85
N ARG A 82 -6.96 28.10 6.54
CA ARG A 82 -6.73 29.55 6.45
C ARG A 82 -6.37 29.97 5.03
N GLY A 83 -5.55 29.19 4.32
CA GLY A 83 -5.24 29.41 2.90
C GLY A 83 -6.50 29.38 2.03
N ALA A 84 -7.37 28.39 2.23
CA ALA A 84 -8.62 28.28 1.47
C ALA A 84 -9.60 29.43 1.73
N ILE A 85 -9.64 29.95 2.97
CA ILE A 85 -10.42 31.15 3.32
C ILE A 85 -9.90 32.39 2.58
N GLN A 86 -8.58 32.55 2.48
CA GLN A 86 -7.98 33.68 1.74
C GLN A 86 -8.31 33.62 0.25
N LEU A 87 -8.48 32.42 -0.32
CA LEU A 87 -8.84 32.22 -1.72
C LEU A 87 -10.34 32.31 -2.01
N LYS A 88 -11.19 32.48 -1.00
CA LYS A 88 -12.66 32.44 -1.14
C LYS A 88 -13.21 33.53 -2.08
N ASN A 89 -12.50 34.65 -2.23
CA ASN A 89 -12.84 35.71 -3.19
C ASN A 89 -12.61 35.30 -4.66
N ILE A 90 -11.63 34.43 -4.91
CA ILE A 90 -11.25 33.95 -6.25
C ILE A 90 -12.00 32.66 -6.59
N LEU A 91 -12.14 31.75 -5.60
CA LEU A 91 -12.86 30.49 -5.71
C LEU A 91 -13.99 30.45 -4.67
N PRO A 92 -15.19 30.98 -5.00
CA PRO A 92 -16.26 31.13 -4.03
C PRO A 92 -16.90 29.80 -3.65
N TRP A 93 -16.62 29.32 -2.44
CA TRP A 93 -17.30 28.20 -1.81
C TRP A 93 -18.24 28.68 -0.68
N SER A 94 -19.31 27.94 -0.42
CA SER A 94 -20.25 28.15 0.69
C SER A 94 -20.01 27.14 1.81
N ASN A 95 -19.65 25.90 1.45
CA ASN A 95 -19.36 24.83 2.40
C ASN A 95 -17.89 24.42 2.28
N TYR A 96 -17.26 24.10 3.41
CA TYR A 96 -15.89 23.59 3.46
C TYR A 96 -15.84 22.31 4.28
N ILE A 97 -15.34 21.22 3.69
CA ILE A 97 -15.41 19.89 4.26
C ILE A 97 -14.01 19.27 4.34
N ILE A 98 -13.60 18.84 5.53
CA ILE A 98 -12.37 18.06 5.71
C ILE A 98 -12.66 16.57 5.52
N CYS A 99 -11.98 15.96 4.57
CA CYS A 99 -12.06 14.56 4.19
C CYS A 99 -10.88 13.80 4.80
N SER A 100 -11.11 13.05 5.89
CA SER A 100 -10.07 12.33 6.63
C SER A 100 -10.33 10.82 6.66
N ASN A 101 -9.28 10.02 6.48
CA ASN A 101 -9.36 8.55 6.60
C ASN A 101 -9.41 8.06 8.05
N GLU A 102 -9.30 8.99 9.01
CA GLU A 102 -9.49 8.77 10.44
C GLU A 102 -10.58 9.71 10.98
N ASN A 103 -11.24 9.30 12.07
CA ASN A 103 -12.13 10.21 12.79
C ASN A 103 -11.30 11.20 13.60
N LEU A 104 -11.63 12.48 13.50
CA LEU A 104 -11.00 13.52 14.31
C LEU A 104 -11.51 13.46 15.76
N THR A 105 -10.65 13.81 16.70
CA THR A 105 -11.05 13.97 18.11
C THR A 105 -11.85 15.26 18.31
N GLY A 106 -12.59 15.36 19.42
CA GLY A 106 -13.32 16.58 19.78
C GLY A 106 -12.42 17.82 19.79
N ASP A 107 -11.23 17.72 20.39
CA ASP A 107 -10.26 18.84 20.42
C ASP A 107 -9.79 19.26 19.03
N GLN A 108 -9.60 18.31 18.12
CA GLN A 108 -9.22 18.59 16.74
C GLN A 108 -10.34 19.31 16.00
N PHE A 109 -11.59 18.86 16.19
CA PHE A 109 -12.75 19.52 15.61
C PHE A 109 -12.93 20.95 16.15
N THR A 110 -12.87 21.15 17.46
CA THR A 110 -12.97 22.48 18.10
C THR A 110 -11.91 23.45 17.57
N LYS A 111 -10.68 22.97 17.33
CA LYS A 111 -9.60 23.78 16.74
C LYS A 111 -9.87 24.21 15.30
N LEU A 112 -10.60 23.41 14.54
CA LEU A 112 -10.98 23.75 13.17
C LEU A 112 -12.18 24.72 13.16
N GLN A 113 -13.17 24.46 14.02
CA GLN A 113 -14.34 25.33 14.17
C GLN A 113 -13.98 26.74 14.64
N SER A 114 -12.94 26.90 15.46
CA SER A 114 -12.47 28.24 15.87
C SER A 114 -11.91 29.06 14.70
N ILE A 115 -11.51 28.41 13.60
CA ILE A 115 -11.06 29.08 12.36
C ILE A 115 -12.25 29.29 11.42
N HIS A 116 -13.13 28.29 11.27
CA HIS A 116 -14.35 28.37 10.47
C HIS A 116 -15.50 27.62 11.15
N PRO A 117 -16.47 28.32 11.77
CA PRO A 117 -17.51 27.69 12.60
C PRO A 117 -18.37 26.64 11.88
N ASP A 118 -18.66 26.88 10.59
CA ASP A 118 -19.52 26.04 9.76
C ASP A 118 -18.75 24.93 9.02
N ILE A 119 -17.57 24.55 9.53
CA ILE A 119 -16.77 23.48 8.93
C ILE A 119 -17.35 22.10 9.21
N ASP A 120 -17.43 21.28 8.17
CA ASP A 120 -17.83 19.88 8.27
C ASP A 120 -16.62 18.94 8.19
N ILE A 121 -16.78 17.75 8.77
CA ILE A 121 -15.78 16.68 8.71
C ILE A 121 -16.42 15.39 8.21
N TYR A 122 -15.86 14.85 7.14
CA TYR A 122 -16.06 13.48 6.71
C TYR A 122 -14.90 12.64 7.22
N GLY A 123 -15.09 12.02 8.38
CA GLY A 123 -14.15 11.10 9.02
C GLY A 123 -14.29 9.66 8.51
N LYS A 124 -13.47 8.77 9.07
CA LYS A 124 -13.44 7.33 8.74
C LYS A 124 -14.82 6.69 8.61
N ASP A 125 -15.73 6.94 9.55
CA ASP A 125 -17.02 6.25 9.58
C ASP A 125 -17.92 6.68 8.41
N TYR A 126 -17.85 7.95 8.01
CA TYR A 126 -18.53 8.45 6.81
C TYR A 126 -18.07 7.68 5.56
N TRP A 127 -16.75 7.55 5.38
CA TRP A 127 -16.18 6.86 4.22
C TRP A 127 -16.46 5.35 4.23
N ILE A 128 -16.43 4.71 5.40
CA ILE A 128 -16.85 3.30 5.54
C ILE A 128 -18.31 3.14 5.14
N GLY A 129 -19.19 4.05 5.57
CA GLY A 129 -20.60 4.06 5.18
C GLY A 129 -20.77 4.18 3.66
N LEU A 130 -20.00 5.04 3.00
CA LEU A 130 -20.00 5.13 1.54
C LEU A 130 -19.47 3.86 0.85
N CYS A 131 -18.42 3.22 1.39
CA CYS A 131 -17.92 1.95 0.87
C CYS A 131 -18.97 0.83 0.98
N GLN A 132 -19.71 0.79 2.09
CA GLN A 132 -20.81 -0.15 2.30
C GLN A 132 -21.99 0.11 1.36
N ARG A 133 -22.23 1.36 1.01
CA ARG A 133 -23.29 1.77 0.06
C ARG A 133 -22.91 1.50 -1.39
N PHE A 134 -21.63 1.55 -1.74
CA PHE A 134 -21.13 1.39 -3.11
C PHE A 134 -20.08 0.25 -3.25
N PRO A 135 -20.36 -0.97 -2.77
CA PRO A 135 -19.36 -2.04 -2.64
C PRO A 135 -18.79 -2.45 -4.00
N GLU A 136 -19.64 -2.59 -5.02
CA GLU A 136 -19.21 -3.00 -6.36
C GLU A 136 -18.30 -1.98 -7.04
N GLN A 137 -18.54 -0.70 -6.77
CA GLN A 137 -17.76 0.39 -7.36
C GLN A 137 -16.39 0.51 -6.68
N VAL A 138 -16.27 0.17 -5.40
CA VAL A 138 -15.02 0.35 -4.64
C VAL A 138 -14.18 -0.91 -4.47
N LYS A 139 -14.71 -2.11 -4.75
CA LYS A 139 -14.00 -3.38 -4.50
C LYS A 139 -12.58 -3.41 -5.09
N ALA A 140 -12.40 -2.87 -6.30
CA ALA A 140 -11.11 -2.84 -7.00
C ALA A 140 -10.09 -1.88 -6.36
N ASN A 141 -10.51 -1.02 -5.43
CA ASN A 141 -9.62 -0.14 -4.66
C ASN A 141 -9.07 -0.82 -3.41
N PHE A 142 -9.57 -1.99 -3.05
CA PHE A 142 -9.10 -2.71 -1.86
C PHE A 142 -8.37 -3.97 -2.27
N ARG A 143 -7.17 -4.17 -1.73
CA ARG A 143 -6.44 -5.40 -1.95
C ARG A 143 -7.18 -6.60 -1.37
N VAL A 144 -7.13 -7.72 -2.08
CA VAL A 144 -7.71 -8.99 -1.64
C VAL A 144 -6.75 -9.65 -0.65
N LEU A 145 -7.21 -9.88 0.57
CA LEU A 145 -6.48 -10.65 1.56
C LEU A 145 -6.53 -12.14 1.19
N CYS A 146 -5.36 -12.73 0.99
CA CYS A 146 -5.19 -14.13 0.64
C CYS A 146 -4.41 -14.83 1.75
N GLU A 147 -4.98 -15.86 2.35
CA GLU A 147 -4.29 -16.68 3.35
C GLU A 147 -3.33 -17.64 2.64
N ILE A 148 -2.07 -17.70 3.06
CA ILE A 148 -1.15 -18.76 2.61
C ILE A 148 -1.33 -19.97 3.54
N PRO A 149 -1.80 -21.12 3.04
CA PRO A 149 -2.01 -22.29 3.89
C PRO A 149 -0.71 -22.76 4.56
N GLU A 150 -0.77 -23.08 5.86
CA GLU A 150 0.41 -23.53 6.63
C GLU A 150 1.04 -24.78 6.02
N ASN A 151 0.21 -25.75 5.61
CA ASN A 151 0.69 -26.96 4.96
C ASN A 151 1.52 -26.67 3.71
N ARG A 152 1.26 -25.57 3.00
CA ARG A 152 2.05 -25.17 1.83
C ARG A 152 3.44 -24.67 2.21
N ILE A 153 3.54 -23.93 3.30
CA ILE A 153 4.84 -23.56 3.90
C ILE A 153 5.63 -24.83 4.19
N TYR A 154 4.98 -25.90 4.67
CA TYR A 154 5.64 -27.18 4.91
C TYR A 154 5.94 -27.96 3.61
N TYR A 155 5.01 -28.10 2.66
CA TYR A 155 5.17 -28.90 1.45
C TYR A 155 6.19 -28.32 0.44
N ASP A 156 6.15 -27.01 0.18
CA ASP A 156 7.10 -26.35 -0.74
C ASP A 156 8.52 -26.26 -0.14
N TYR A 157 8.66 -26.54 1.15
CA TYR A 157 9.89 -26.37 1.93
C TYR A 157 10.57 -27.69 2.31
N LEU A 158 9.80 -28.69 2.74
CA LEU A 158 10.32 -29.94 3.33
C LEU A 158 10.80 -30.97 2.30
N LEU A 159 10.32 -30.94 1.06
CA LEU A 159 10.55 -32.03 0.10
C LEU A 159 11.82 -31.90 -0.77
N GLN A 160 12.52 -30.75 -0.76
CA GLN A 160 13.64 -30.53 -1.68
C GLN A 160 14.80 -29.68 -1.10
N ILE A 161 15.85 -30.33 -0.53
CA ILE A 161 17.27 -29.87 -0.33
C ILE A 161 17.76 -29.72 1.15
N ASN A 162 19.01 -30.17 1.40
CA ASN A 162 19.80 -30.35 2.64
C ASN A 162 19.95 -29.18 3.66
N GLY A 163 20.18 -29.55 4.94
CA GLY A 163 21.08 -28.92 5.94
C GLY A 163 20.64 -27.61 6.60
N GLU A 164 20.38 -26.56 5.82
CA GLU A 164 20.04 -25.22 6.33
C GLU A 164 18.57 -25.12 6.80
N LEU A 165 17.76 -26.14 6.53
CA LEU A 165 16.33 -26.19 6.82
C LEU A 165 16.00 -26.56 8.27
N ASP A 166 16.84 -27.33 8.96
CA ASP A 166 16.52 -27.81 10.32
C ASP A 166 16.40 -26.63 11.29
N ALA A 167 17.27 -25.64 11.15
CA ALA A 167 17.21 -24.40 11.92
C ALA A 167 15.93 -23.60 11.66
N ILE A 168 15.40 -23.63 10.44
CA ILE A 168 14.19 -22.89 10.06
C ILE A 168 12.95 -23.67 10.52
N GLN A 169 12.96 -25.00 10.42
CA GLN A 169 11.90 -25.85 10.95
C GLN A 169 11.76 -25.70 12.46
N GLU A 170 12.86 -25.73 13.21
CA GLU A 170 12.82 -25.51 14.66
C GLU A 170 12.27 -24.13 15.00
N LYS A 171 12.74 -23.09 14.31
CA LYS A 171 12.24 -21.73 14.52
C LYS A 171 10.75 -21.59 14.16
N LEU A 172 10.28 -22.25 13.11
CA LEU A 172 8.86 -22.25 12.71
C LEU A 172 7.93 -22.95 13.73
N LYS A 173 8.45 -23.80 14.62
CA LYS A 173 7.69 -24.37 15.75
C LYS A 173 7.44 -23.36 16.87
N GLY A 174 8.15 -22.23 16.87
CA GLY A 174 7.90 -21.12 17.77
C GLY A 174 6.50 -20.53 17.61
N LYS A 175 6.10 -19.63 18.53
CA LYS A 175 4.78 -18.99 18.47
C LYS A 175 4.66 -18.16 17.18
N PRO A 176 3.74 -18.51 16.25
CA PRO A 176 3.65 -17.81 14.98
C PRO A 176 3.01 -16.43 15.15
N ILE A 177 3.43 -15.50 14.30
CA ILE A 177 2.76 -14.23 14.03
C ILE A 177 2.27 -14.19 12.59
N ASN A 178 1.16 -13.52 12.36
CA ASN A 178 0.65 -13.22 11.03
C ASN A 178 1.40 -12.01 10.48
N VAL A 179 2.02 -12.16 9.30
CA VAL A 179 2.68 -11.07 8.59
C VAL A 179 2.09 -10.95 7.20
N LEU A 180 1.78 -9.71 6.83
CA LEU A 180 1.09 -9.38 5.59
C LEU A 180 2.10 -8.92 4.53
N PHE A 181 2.29 -9.74 3.49
CA PHE A 181 3.17 -9.44 2.37
C PHE A 181 2.38 -8.81 1.23
N TYR A 182 2.88 -7.72 0.67
CA TYR A 182 2.27 -7.11 -0.51
C TYR A 182 3.31 -6.62 -1.49
N TYR A 183 2.94 -6.60 -2.76
CA TYR A 183 3.71 -5.97 -3.84
C TYR A 183 2.94 -4.77 -4.38
N HIS A 184 3.62 -3.64 -4.63
CA HIS A 184 2.95 -2.40 -5.03
C HIS A 184 2.09 -2.55 -6.29
N GLY A 185 2.59 -3.25 -7.31
CA GLY A 185 1.88 -3.47 -8.58
C GLY A 185 0.96 -4.69 -8.61
N HIS A 186 0.51 -5.18 -7.46
CA HIS A 186 -0.40 -6.31 -7.36
C HIS A 186 -1.58 -6.00 -6.42
N ASP A 187 -2.73 -6.58 -6.71
CA ASP A 187 -4.02 -6.32 -6.07
C ASP A 187 -4.28 -7.25 -4.88
N ARG A 188 -3.32 -8.08 -4.51
CA ARG A 188 -3.41 -8.99 -3.35
C ARG A 188 -2.45 -8.62 -2.24
N ILE A 189 -2.84 -9.02 -1.03
CA ILE A 189 -2.00 -9.03 0.16
C ILE A 189 -2.05 -10.44 0.73
N TYR A 190 -0.89 -11.02 0.97
CA TYR A 190 -0.77 -12.40 1.40
C TYR A 190 -0.50 -12.46 2.90
N ASN A 191 -1.36 -13.15 3.65
CA ASN A 191 -1.13 -13.43 5.05
C ASN A 191 -0.29 -14.70 5.19
N LEU A 192 0.89 -14.55 5.80
CA LEU A 192 1.82 -15.64 6.04
C LEU A 192 2.10 -15.73 7.54
N LYS A 193 1.92 -16.93 8.10
CA LYS A 193 2.32 -17.22 9.48
C LYS A 193 3.81 -17.54 9.51
N ILE A 194 4.55 -16.76 10.29
CA ILE A 194 6.00 -16.92 10.47
C ILE A 194 6.38 -16.84 11.94
N SER A 195 7.52 -17.42 12.30
CA SER A 195 8.09 -17.24 13.63
C SER A 195 8.86 -15.92 13.73
N LYS A 196 8.78 -15.29 14.91
CA LYS A 196 9.54 -14.09 15.23
C LYS A 196 11.06 -14.30 15.23
N GLU A 197 11.50 -15.54 15.41
CA GLU A 197 12.91 -15.92 15.47
C GLU A 197 13.55 -16.09 14.08
N LEU A 198 12.75 -16.13 13.01
CA LEU A 198 13.29 -16.15 11.65
C LEU A 198 14.10 -14.90 11.40
N ASN A 199 15.26 -15.05 10.78
CA ASN A 199 16.02 -13.91 10.30
C ASN A 199 15.61 -13.53 8.88
N VAL A 200 16.07 -12.37 8.44
CA VAL A 200 15.82 -11.83 7.09
C VAL A 200 16.21 -12.85 6.00
N SER A 201 17.38 -13.48 6.12
CA SER A 201 17.87 -14.44 5.13
C SER A 201 16.91 -15.63 4.98
N MET A 202 16.48 -16.21 6.10
CA MET A 202 15.53 -17.31 6.14
C MET A 202 14.19 -16.93 5.50
N LEU A 203 13.70 -15.72 5.78
CA LEU A 203 12.44 -15.23 5.21
C LEU A 203 12.56 -14.96 3.70
N LEU A 204 13.68 -14.40 3.24
CA LEU A 204 13.95 -14.20 1.81
C LEU A 204 14.00 -15.54 1.07
N LEU A 205 14.65 -16.55 1.64
CA LEU A 205 14.68 -17.91 1.09
C LEU A 205 13.28 -18.52 1.01
N LEU A 206 12.45 -18.33 2.05
CA LEU A 206 11.07 -18.78 2.07
C LEU A 206 10.26 -18.14 0.92
N VAL A 207 10.33 -16.82 0.78
CA VAL A 207 9.62 -16.08 -0.28
C VAL A 207 10.10 -16.50 -1.68
N ARG A 208 11.41 -16.71 -1.89
CA ARG A 208 11.92 -17.21 -3.18
C ARG A 208 11.30 -18.52 -3.62
N ARG A 209 11.09 -19.42 -2.66
CA ARG A 209 10.49 -20.73 -2.89
C ARG A 209 8.99 -20.62 -3.11
N LEU A 210 8.28 -19.92 -2.23
CA LEU A 210 6.83 -19.70 -2.34
C LEU A 210 6.45 -19.12 -3.71
N PHE A 211 7.16 -18.09 -4.15
CA PHE A 211 6.93 -17.44 -5.45
C PHE A 211 7.63 -18.13 -6.62
N LYS A 212 8.29 -19.28 -6.39
CA LYS A 212 8.97 -20.09 -7.41
C LYS A 212 9.90 -19.30 -8.33
N LEU A 213 10.61 -18.31 -7.78
CA LEU A 213 11.43 -17.36 -8.55
C LEU A 213 12.55 -18.05 -9.34
N HIS A 214 13.00 -19.21 -8.86
CA HIS A 214 13.99 -20.05 -9.52
C HIS A 214 13.46 -20.72 -10.80
N GLU A 215 12.17 -21.11 -10.85
CA GLU A 215 11.54 -21.68 -12.04
C GLU A 215 11.50 -20.63 -13.16
N ILE A 216 11.16 -19.39 -12.81
CA ILE A 216 11.12 -18.27 -13.75
C ILE A 216 12.52 -17.97 -14.30
N THR A 217 13.54 -17.98 -13.43
CA THR A 217 14.95 -17.85 -13.85
C THR A 217 15.33 -18.96 -14.85
N LYS A 218 14.90 -20.20 -14.62
CA LYS A 218 15.15 -21.35 -15.51
C LYS A 218 14.43 -21.20 -16.86
N GLU A 219 13.19 -20.73 -16.87
CA GLU A 219 12.42 -20.50 -18.10
C GLU A 219 13.07 -19.46 -19.01
N HIS A 220 13.65 -18.43 -18.40
CA HIS A 220 14.45 -17.45 -19.11
C HIS A 220 15.89 -17.91 -19.38
N LYS A 221 16.20 -19.21 -19.25
CA LYS A 221 17.53 -19.81 -19.50
C LYS A 221 18.67 -19.11 -18.73
N GLY A 222 18.37 -18.57 -17.54
CA GLY A 222 19.34 -17.81 -16.75
C GLY A 222 19.66 -16.40 -17.25
N THR A 223 19.00 -15.92 -18.33
CA THR A 223 19.18 -14.55 -18.84
C THR A 223 18.61 -13.50 -17.91
N VAL A 224 17.68 -13.89 -17.03
CA VAL A 224 17.08 -13.05 -15.99
C VAL A 224 17.23 -13.76 -14.65
N GLN A 225 17.90 -13.11 -13.69
CA GLN A 225 17.91 -13.52 -12.30
C GLN A 225 17.02 -12.58 -11.50
N ILE A 226 16.10 -13.15 -10.72
CA ILE A 226 15.16 -12.40 -9.88
C ILE A 226 15.60 -12.52 -8.42
N LYS A 227 15.80 -11.40 -7.75
CA LYS A 227 16.17 -11.34 -6.32
C LYS A 227 15.12 -10.58 -5.53
N PRO A 228 14.42 -11.22 -4.57
CA PRO A 228 13.52 -10.50 -3.69
C PRO A 228 14.30 -9.68 -2.66
N TYR A 229 13.64 -8.62 -2.20
CA TYR A 229 14.02 -7.83 -1.04
C TYR A 229 12.76 -7.43 -0.27
N PHE A 230 12.93 -7.04 0.98
CA PHE A 230 11.85 -6.51 1.82
C PHE A 230 12.06 -5.03 2.11
N LEU A 231 10.96 -4.27 2.16
CA LEU A 231 10.92 -2.99 2.85
C LEU A 231 10.15 -3.16 4.15
N ILE A 232 10.85 -2.99 5.26
CA ILE A 232 10.31 -3.05 6.63
C ILE A 232 10.62 -1.71 7.27
N ASN A 233 9.60 -0.97 7.69
CA ASN A 233 9.75 0.39 8.24
C ASN A 233 10.55 1.33 7.32
N ASN A 234 10.35 1.21 5.99
CA ASN A 234 11.08 1.91 4.93
C ASN A 234 12.58 1.57 4.80
N ASN A 235 13.10 0.65 5.60
CA ASN A 235 14.45 0.12 5.46
C ASN A 235 14.44 -1.09 4.53
N ARG A 236 15.46 -1.17 3.67
CA ARG A 236 15.60 -2.22 2.68
C ARG A 236 16.48 -3.36 3.19
N PHE A 237 15.92 -4.56 3.14
CA PHE A 237 16.58 -5.80 3.53
C PHE A 237 16.67 -6.74 2.33
N ASP A 238 17.89 -7.07 1.91
CA ASP A 238 18.17 -8.03 0.86
C ASP A 238 19.31 -8.97 1.27
N GLU A 239 19.72 -9.89 0.39
CA GLU A 239 20.79 -10.86 0.72
C GLU A 239 22.12 -10.22 1.12
N LYS A 240 22.36 -8.95 0.77
CA LYS A 240 23.62 -8.26 1.04
C LYS A 240 23.57 -7.42 2.32
N THR A 241 22.39 -7.10 2.84
CA THR A 241 22.21 -6.23 4.00
C THR A 241 21.64 -6.99 5.20
N GLU A 242 22.38 -6.99 6.32
CA GLU A 242 21.88 -7.38 7.67
C GLU A 242 21.06 -8.69 7.73
N HIS A 243 21.61 -9.77 7.20
CA HIS A 243 20.90 -11.06 7.01
C HIS A 243 20.51 -11.77 8.32
N ASP A 244 21.16 -11.43 9.43
CA ASP A 244 21.04 -12.12 10.71
C ASP A 244 19.98 -11.52 11.64
N LEU A 245 19.48 -10.31 11.34
CA LEU A 245 18.42 -9.69 12.14
C LEU A 245 17.14 -10.52 12.07
N THR A 246 16.62 -10.84 13.25
CA THR A 246 15.37 -11.56 13.44
C THR A 246 14.16 -10.66 13.20
N MET A 247 13.01 -11.26 12.91
CA MET A 247 11.76 -10.51 12.76
C MET A 247 11.41 -9.75 14.06
N GLU A 248 11.76 -10.30 15.23
CA GLU A 248 11.62 -9.63 16.53
C GLU A 248 12.49 -8.37 16.64
N GLU A 249 13.78 -8.45 16.30
CA GLU A 249 14.70 -7.30 16.31
C GLU A 249 14.27 -6.20 15.34
N LEU A 250 13.61 -6.58 14.24
CA LEU A 250 12.98 -5.66 13.29
C LEU A 250 11.65 -5.07 13.78
N GLY A 251 11.19 -5.46 14.96
CA GLY A 251 9.96 -4.97 15.58
C GLY A 251 8.67 -5.50 14.94
N LEU A 252 8.72 -6.65 14.25
CA LEU A 252 7.53 -7.24 13.66
C LEU A 252 6.62 -7.86 14.73
N ILE A 253 5.34 -7.52 14.64
CA ILE A 253 4.26 -8.01 15.50
C ILE A 253 3.15 -8.60 14.65
N ASP A 254 2.17 -9.23 15.29
CA ASP A 254 1.02 -9.78 14.59
C ASP A 254 0.28 -8.70 13.78
N GLY A 255 0.05 -8.97 12.50
CA GLY A 255 -0.54 -8.03 11.54
C GLY A 255 0.42 -6.96 11.00
N SER A 256 1.74 -7.09 11.24
CA SER A 256 2.74 -6.25 10.58
C SER A 256 2.71 -6.45 9.06
N CYS A 257 3.00 -5.39 8.31
CA CYS A 257 3.03 -5.41 6.85
C CYS A 257 4.47 -5.32 6.34
N ILE A 258 4.81 -6.14 5.35
CA ILE A 258 6.10 -6.14 4.67
C ILE A 258 5.87 -5.86 3.19
N THR A 259 6.57 -4.87 2.65
CA THR A 259 6.59 -4.68 1.19
C THR A 259 7.57 -5.66 0.59
N LEU A 260 7.09 -6.52 -0.31
CA LEU A 260 7.93 -7.35 -1.16
C LEU A 260 8.36 -6.52 -2.36
N GLY A 261 9.65 -6.50 -2.64
CA GLY A 261 10.21 -5.99 -3.89
C GLY A 261 11.01 -7.05 -4.62
N LEU A 262 11.15 -6.88 -5.94
CA LEU A 262 11.90 -7.79 -6.82
C LEU A 262 12.92 -6.96 -7.61
N ASP A 263 14.19 -7.34 -7.53
CA ASP A 263 15.25 -6.83 -8.38
C ASP A 263 15.50 -7.81 -9.54
N PHE A 264 15.77 -7.25 -10.73
CA PHE A 264 16.05 -8.02 -11.93
C PHE A 264 17.49 -7.78 -12.40
N LEU A 265 18.22 -8.87 -12.59
CA LEU A 265 19.56 -8.88 -13.15
C LEU A 265 19.49 -9.54 -14.52
N PHE A 266 19.77 -8.77 -15.57
CA PHE A 266 19.80 -9.28 -16.94
C PHE A 266 21.26 -9.55 -17.35
N GLN A 267 21.52 -10.65 -18.06
CA GLN A 267 22.85 -10.91 -18.62
C GLN A 267 23.27 -9.76 -19.56
N GLY A 268 24.37 -9.07 -19.24
CA GLY A 268 24.82 -7.85 -19.94
C GLY A 268 25.09 -6.61 -19.06
N ASN A 269 25.28 -6.77 -17.74
CA ASN A 269 25.69 -5.73 -16.77
C ASN A 269 24.66 -4.66 -16.35
N GLN A 270 23.38 -4.76 -16.74
CA GLN A 270 22.36 -3.83 -16.22
C GLN A 270 21.55 -4.46 -15.09
N ILE A 271 21.80 -4.00 -13.86
CA ILE A 271 20.85 -4.14 -12.75
C ILE A 271 19.73 -3.15 -13.01
N THR A 272 18.54 -3.64 -13.30
CA THR A 272 17.36 -2.78 -13.39
C THR A 272 16.50 -3.05 -12.16
N ARG A 273 16.32 -1.99 -11.36
CA ARG A 273 15.52 -2.04 -10.14
C ARG A 273 14.08 -1.74 -10.50
N SER A 274 13.16 -2.62 -10.14
CA SER A 274 11.75 -2.27 -10.16
C SER A 274 11.42 -1.47 -8.90
N ILE A 275 11.80 -0.19 -8.90
CA ILE A 275 11.21 0.85 -8.06
C ILE A 275 10.57 1.80 -9.07
N MET A 276 9.27 2.02 -8.99
CA MET A 276 8.54 2.79 -10.00
C MET A 276 9.00 4.27 -9.98
N TYR A 277 10.01 4.59 -10.79
CA TYR A 277 10.24 5.93 -11.33
C TYR A 277 10.35 5.78 -12.84
N LEU A 278 9.27 6.18 -13.53
CA LEU A 278 9.26 6.33 -14.97
C LEU A 278 10.10 7.55 -15.34
N ASN A 279 11.31 7.32 -15.82
CA ASN A 279 11.85 8.16 -16.89
C ASN A 279 12.25 7.24 -18.03
N LYS A 280 11.59 7.46 -19.18
CA LYS A 280 11.98 6.87 -20.46
C LYS A 280 13.35 7.44 -20.81
N ASP A 281 14.33 6.57 -20.98
CA ASP A 281 15.06 6.45 -22.24
C ASP A 281 16.13 5.36 -22.16
N LEU A 282 16.23 4.61 -23.27
CA LEU A 282 17.29 3.68 -23.70
C LEU A 282 17.43 2.34 -22.95
N SER A 283 17.18 1.23 -23.67
CA SER A 283 17.98 -0.04 -23.69
C SER A 283 17.17 -1.18 -24.37
N PRO A 284 17.80 -2.08 -25.17
CA PRO A 284 17.15 -2.91 -26.18
C PRO A 284 16.42 -4.13 -25.60
N GLN A 285 15.31 -4.55 -26.24
CA GLN A 285 14.50 -5.77 -26.05
C GLN A 285 14.77 -6.60 -24.77
N LEU A 286 14.75 -5.96 -23.60
CA LEU A 286 14.71 -6.65 -22.33
C LEU A 286 13.33 -7.30 -22.23
N PRO A 287 13.22 -8.55 -21.74
CA PRO A 287 11.93 -9.14 -21.44
C PRO A 287 11.12 -8.17 -20.58
N ASP A 288 9.86 -7.92 -20.96
CA ASP A 288 9.02 -6.95 -20.27
C ASP A 288 8.92 -7.32 -18.78
N GLN A 289 9.57 -6.53 -17.92
CA GLN A 289 9.57 -6.75 -16.47
C GLN A 289 8.15 -6.85 -15.92
N LYS A 290 7.20 -6.08 -16.48
CA LYS A 290 5.79 -6.14 -16.08
C LYS A 290 5.20 -7.51 -16.38
N SER A 291 5.54 -8.10 -17.53
CA SER A 291 5.14 -9.46 -17.89
C SER A 291 5.74 -10.50 -16.94
N ILE A 292 7.03 -10.39 -16.59
CA ILE A 292 7.66 -11.30 -15.62
C ILE A 292 6.99 -11.19 -14.25
N ILE A 293 6.82 -9.97 -13.73
CA ILE A 293 6.16 -9.71 -12.45
C ILE A 293 4.74 -10.29 -12.46
N LYS A 294 3.98 -10.04 -13.53
CA LYS A 294 2.64 -10.60 -13.70
C LYS A 294 2.67 -12.13 -13.65
N ASN A 295 3.63 -12.76 -14.32
CA ASN A 295 3.76 -14.22 -14.32
C ASN A 295 4.12 -14.77 -12.93
N VAL A 296 4.97 -14.10 -12.16
CA VAL A 296 5.28 -14.46 -10.75
C VAL A 296 3.98 -14.54 -9.95
N PHE A 297 3.22 -13.45 -9.93
CA PHE A 297 2.04 -13.35 -9.07
C PHE A 297 0.87 -14.18 -9.59
N VAL A 298 0.59 -14.21 -10.90
CA VAL A 298 -0.49 -15.04 -11.47
C VAL A 298 -0.27 -16.53 -11.17
N ARG A 299 0.98 -17.02 -11.28
CA ARG A 299 1.27 -18.41 -10.93
C ARG A 299 1.10 -18.67 -9.45
N PHE A 300 1.60 -17.78 -8.61
CA PHE A 300 1.44 -17.92 -7.17
C PHE A 300 -0.05 -17.88 -6.76
N ASP A 301 -0.83 -16.99 -7.33
CA ASP A 301 -2.27 -16.88 -7.09
C ASP A 301 -3.02 -18.14 -7.50
N SER A 302 -2.62 -18.80 -8.60
CA SER A 302 -3.25 -20.05 -9.05
C SER A 302 -3.04 -21.25 -8.13
N THR A 303 -2.19 -21.08 -7.11
CA THR A 303 -1.77 -22.15 -6.21
C THR A 303 -2.27 -21.95 -4.78
N ILE A 304 -2.97 -20.85 -4.49
CA ILE A 304 -3.61 -20.57 -3.18
C ILE A 304 -5.12 -20.45 -3.33
#